data_AF-A0A4P1RQQ7-F1
#
_entry.id   AF-A0A4P1RQQ7-F1
#
_cell.length_a   1.000
_cell.length_b   1.000
_cell.length_c   1.000
_cell.angle_alpha   90.00
_cell.angle_beta   90.00
_cell.angle_gamma   90.00
#
_symmetry.space_group_name_H-M   'P 1'
#
loop_
_entity.id
_entity.type
_entity.pdbx_description
1 polymer ?
#
loop_
_entity_poly.entity_id
_entity_poly.type
_entity_poly.pdbx_seq_one_letter_code
_entity_poly.pdbx_strand_id
1 'polypeptide(L)'
;MAHPLFPRLLSSYINCLKVGAPPEVVARLEEICAKCDESSHYRTGNGSTGEDPSLDQFMEAYCEMLIKYEQELSKPFKEAMLFFSSVECQLKALAVSTTDFGESGPSSQNRADIVHEHNMNTQAEERELKVQLLQKYSGYLGGLKKEFMKKKKNGKLPKEARQQLLEWWNRHYKWPYPSESQKQALAESTGLDLKQINNWFINRRKRHWKPSEDMQYAVMDATNYYMENVMCKPFPMDAMPMLL
;
A
#
# COMPACT_ATOMS: atom_id res chain seq x y z
N MET A 1 -2.24 -5.07 37.77
CA MET A 1 -2.96 -6.31 37.44
C MET A 1 -3.27 -6.26 35.95
N ALA A 2 -3.03 -7.34 35.21
CA ALA A 2 -3.32 -7.39 33.77
C ALA A 2 -4.73 -7.96 33.56
N HIS A 3 -5.49 -7.38 32.63
CA HIS A 3 -6.85 -7.83 32.32
C HIS A 3 -6.83 -9.24 31.68
N PRO A 4 -7.76 -10.17 32.00
CA PRO A 4 -7.79 -11.52 31.43
C PRO A 4 -7.81 -11.56 29.89
N LEU A 5 -8.45 -10.57 29.26
CA LEU A 5 -8.53 -10.44 27.80
C LEU A 5 -7.29 -9.79 27.15
N PHE A 6 -6.33 -9.30 27.94
CA PHE A 6 -5.14 -8.63 27.40
C PHE A 6 -4.28 -9.52 26.48
N PRO A 7 -4.01 -10.80 26.78
CA PRO A 7 -3.26 -11.67 25.87
C PRO A 7 -3.96 -11.86 24.52
N ARG A 8 -5.29 -12.02 24.54
CA ARG A 8 -6.11 -12.12 23.32
C ARG A 8 -6.04 -10.84 22.50
N LEU A 9 -6.15 -9.69 23.16
CA LEU A 9 -6.02 -8.39 22.51
C LEU A 9 -4.65 -8.22 21.84
N LEU A 10 -3.59 -8.52 22.57
CA LEU A 10 -2.22 -8.42 22.07
C LEU A 10 -2.01 -9.36 20.87
N SER A 11 -2.52 -10.59 20.93
CA SER A 11 -2.47 -11.54 19.84
C SER A 11 -3.18 -11.02 18.58
N SER A 12 -4.42 -10.51 18.71
CA SER A 12 -5.16 -9.92 17.58
C SER A 12 -4.45 -8.70 16.99
N TYR A 13 -3.86 -7.85 17.83
CA TYR A 13 -3.09 -6.70 17.36
C TYR A 13 -1.81 -7.12 16.62
N ILE A 14 -1.07 -8.10 17.15
CA ILE A 14 0.14 -8.62 16.51
C ILE A 14 -0.21 -9.26 15.15
N ASN A 15 -1.31 -9.99 15.05
CA ASN A 15 -1.74 -10.59 13.78
C ASN A 15 -2.01 -9.51 12.71
N CYS A 16 -2.60 -8.37 13.09
CA CYS A 16 -2.75 -7.23 12.17
C CYS A 16 -1.38 -6.76 11.63
N LEU A 17 -0.35 -6.70 12.48
CA LEU A 17 0.99 -6.29 12.09
C LEU A 17 1.72 -7.32 11.21
N LYS A 18 1.36 -8.61 11.31
CA LYS A 18 1.94 -9.67 10.48
C LYS A 18 1.47 -9.60 9.03
N VAL A 19 0.31 -9.00 8.75
CA VAL A 19 -0.24 -8.95 7.40
C VAL A 19 0.70 -8.17 6.47
N GLY A 20 1.27 -8.88 5.49
CA GLY A 20 2.21 -8.30 4.51
C GLY A 20 3.61 -8.03 5.05
N ALA A 21 3.92 -8.41 6.29
CA ALA A 21 5.24 -8.25 6.88
C ALA A 21 6.24 -9.26 6.29
N PRO A 22 7.53 -8.88 6.14
CA PRO A 22 8.57 -9.83 5.76
C PRO A 22 8.71 -10.97 6.78
N PRO A 23 9.14 -12.18 6.36
CA PRO A 23 9.28 -13.34 7.27
C PRO A 23 10.11 -13.05 8.52
N GLU A 24 11.17 -12.25 8.38
CA GLU A 24 12.03 -11.82 9.51
C GLU A 24 11.26 -10.99 10.54
N VAL A 25 10.38 -10.10 10.08
CA VAL A 25 9.56 -9.26 10.96
C VAL A 25 8.48 -10.11 11.64
N VAL A 26 7.88 -11.05 10.92
CA VAL A 26 6.90 -12.00 11.49
C VAL A 26 7.54 -12.83 12.60
N ALA A 27 8.73 -13.37 12.38
CA ALA A 27 9.46 -14.16 13.39
C ALA A 27 9.76 -13.34 14.66
N ARG A 28 10.19 -12.07 14.51
CA ARG A 28 10.40 -11.16 15.65
C ARG A 28 9.11 -10.87 16.41
N LEU A 29 7.99 -10.69 15.69
CA LEU A 29 6.67 -10.47 16.31
C LEU A 29 6.18 -11.71 17.08
N GLU A 30 6.45 -12.91 16.57
CA GLU A 30 6.15 -14.18 17.24
C GLU A 30 6.98 -14.37 18.51
N GLU A 31 8.27 -14.04 18.46
CA GLU A 31 9.14 -14.08 19.63
C GLU A 31 8.68 -13.12 20.74
N ILE A 32 8.22 -11.91 20.38
CA ILE A 32 7.66 -10.94 21.33
C ILE A 32 6.38 -11.49 21.97
N CYS A 33 5.49 -12.10 21.19
CA CYS A 33 4.26 -12.72 21.71
C CYS A 33 4.58 -13.85 22.70
N ALA A 34 5.50 -14.75 22.34
CA ALA A 34 5.90 -15.87 23.19
C ALA A 34 6.53 -15.41 24.53
N LYS A 35 7.35 -14.35 24.50
CA LYS A 35 7.94 -13.75 25.72
C LYS A 35 6.91 -13.13 26.65
N CYS A 36 5.83 -12.57 26.11
CA CYS A 36 4.72 -12.04 26.90
C CYS A 36 3.90 -13.16 27.56
N ASP A 37 3.70 -14.28 26.87
CA ASP A 37 2.98 -15.45 27.41
C ASP A 37 3.77 -16.13 28.55
N GLU A 38 5.08 -16.34 28.37
CA GLU A 38 5.95 -16.84 29.46
C GLU A 38 5.95 -15.91 30.68
N SER A 39 5.76 -14.60 30.43
CA SER A 39 5.76 -13.58 31.46
C SER A 39 4.49 -13.53 32.33
N SER A 40 3.44 -14.21 31.88
CA SER A 40 2.14 -14.22 32.53
C SER A 40 1.99 -15.37 33.55
N HIS A 41 2.76 -16.46 33.41
CA HIS A 41 2.64 -17.65 34.27
C HIS A 41 3.10 -17.47 35.71
N TYR A 42 3.94 -16.47 36.00
CA TYR A 42 4.37 -16.13 37.37
C TYR A 42 3.56 -14.99 38.01
N ARG A 43 2.54 -14.46 37.31
CA ARG A 43 1.65 -13.40 37.80
C ARG A 43 0.17 -13.78 37.61
N THR A 44 -0.24 -14.94 38.12
CA THR A 44 -1.66 -15.26 38.34
C THR A 44 -2.19 -14.44 39.52
N GLY A 45 -2.32 -13.14 39.32
CA GLY A 45 -3.04 -12.24 40.21
C GLY A 45 -4.48 -12.11 39.74
N ASN A 46 -5.36 -12.95 40.30
CA ASN A 46 -6.78 -12.80 40.63
C ASN A 46 -7.68 -11.74 39.95
N GLY A 47 -7.42 -11.29 38.71
CA GLY A 47 -8.35 -10.46 37.96
C GLY A 47 -9.47 -11.33 37.41
N SER A 48 -10.64 -11.26 38.01
CA SER A 48 -11.79 -12.06 37.58
C SER A 48 -12.49 -11.33 36.43
N THR A 49 -12.75 -12.03 35.32
CA THR A 49 -13.67 -11.52 34.28
C THR A 49 -15.00 -11.19 34.96
N GLY A 50 -15.50 -9.97 34.83
CA GLY A 50 -16.70 -9.48 35.52
C GLY A 50 -16.49 -8.51 36.68
N GLU A 51 -15.25 -8.13 37.03
CA GLU A 51 -14.99 -7.02 37.95
C GLU A 51 -15.47 -5.67 37.38
N ASP A 52 -15.37 -5.51 36.05
CA ASP A 52 -15.91 -4.38 35.30
C ASP A 52 -16.52 -4.86 33.96
N PRO A 53 -17.84 -5.14 33.92
CA PRO A 53 -18.53 -5.61 32.72
C PRO A 53 -18.44 -4.65 31.53
N SER A 54 -18.25 -3.35 31.80
CA SER A 54 -18.13 -2.34 30.73
C SER A 54 -16.78 -2.42 30.04
N LEU A 55 -15.71 -2.65 30.82
CA LEU A 55 -14.37 -2.88 30.29
C LEU A 55 -14.27 -4.23 29.57
N ASP A 56 -14.86 -5.29 30.12
CA ASP A 56 -14.93 -6.60 29.48
C ASP A 56 -15.55 -6.49 28.08
N GLN A 57 -16.73 -5.85 27.99
CA GLN A 57 -17.42 -5.62 26.72
C GLN A 57 -16.59 -4.79 25.74
N PHE A 58 -15.92 -3.74 26.22
CA PHE A 58 -15.03 -2.93 25.38
C PHE A 58 -13.86 -3.75 24.84
N MET A 59 -13.18 -4.52 25.71
CA MET A 59 -12.05 -5.35 25.35
C MET A 59 -12.44 -6.42 24.32
N GLU A 60 -13.61 -7.05 24.47
CA GLU A 60 -14.16 -7.99 23.49
C GLU A 60 -14.46 -7.33 22.15
N ALA A 61 -15.19 -6.21 22.16
CA ALA A 61 -15.54 -5.48 20.94
C ALA A 61 -14.29 -4.99 20.19
N TYR A 62 -13.25 -4.57 20.92
CA TYR A 62 -11.99 -4.13 20.33
C TYR A 62 -11.18 -5.30 19.76
N CYS A 63 -11.15 -6.46 20.42
CA CYS A 63 -10.57 -7.67 19.85
C CYS A 63 -11.27 -8.07 18.55
N GLU A 64 -12.61 -8.06 18.52
CA GLU A 64 -13.38 -8.35 17.31
C GLU A 64 -13.11 -7.34 16.18
N MET A 65 -13.00 -6.05 16.52
CA MET A 65 -12.63 -5.02 15.56
C MET A 65 -11.27 -5.29 14.92
N LEU A 66 -10.27 -5.67 15.73
CA LEU A 66 -8.94 -6.02 15.22
C LEU A 66 -8.95 -7.27 14.34
N ILE A 67 -9.72 -8.30 14.69
CA ILE A 67 -9.85 -9.51 13.87
C ILE A 67 -10.48 -9.17 12.51
N LYS A 68 -11.53 -8.33 12.48
CA LYS A 68 -12.12 -7.86 11.23
C LYS A 68 -11.13 -7.05 10.40
N TYR A 69 -10.39 -6.16 11.06
CA TYR A 69 -9.35 -5.36 10.42
C TYR A 69 -8.24 -6.22 9.81
N GLU A 70 -7.78 -7.27 10.51
CA GLU A 70 -6.83 -8.26 9.98
C GLU A 70 -7.33 -8.93 8.70
N GLN A 71 -8.61 -9.33 8.68
CA GLN A 71 -9.24 -9.95 7.50
C GLN A 71 -9.31 -8.97 6.32
N GLU A 72 -9.69 -7.72 6.57
CA GLU A 72 -9.74 -6.67 5.56
C GLU A 72 -8.36 -6.34 5.00
N LEU A 73 -7.34 -6.26 5.86
CA LEU A 73 -5.95 -6.09 5.43
C LEU A 73 -5.45 -7.28 4.60
N SER A 74 -5.82 -8.51 4.98
CA SER A 74 -5.34 -9.73 4.32
C SER A 74 -5.89 -9.91 2.91
N LYS A 75 -7.09 -9.39 2.63
CA LYS A 75 -7.78 -9.54 1.35
C LYS A 75 -6.97 -9.01 0.15
N PRO A 76 -6.52 -7.75 0.10
CA PRO A 76 -5.74 -7.24 -1.04
C PRO A 76 -4.41 -7.98 -1.23
N PHE A 77 -3.77 -8.45 -0.14
CA PHE A 77 -2.55 -9.25 -0.25
C PHE A 77 -2.81 -10.61 -0.90
N LYS A 78 -3.87 -11.32 -0.49
CA LYS A 78 -4.24 -12.59 -1.11
C LYS A 78 -4.58 -12.43 -2.60
N GLU A 79 -5.36 -11.41 -2.93
CA GLU A 79 -5.70 -11.08 -4.32
C GLU A 79 -4.45 -10.77 -5.16
N ALA A 80 -3.51 -9.98 -4.61
CA ALA A 80 -2.24 -9.68 -5.28
C ALA A 80 -1.36 -10.92 -5.47
N MET A 81 -1.22 -11.76 -4.45
CA MET A 81 -0.42 -13.00 -4.53
C MET A 81 -0.99 -13.97 -5.58
N LEU A 82 -2.32 -14.12 -5.65
CA LEU A 82 -2.98 -14.92 -6.68
C LEU A 82 -2.74 -14.33 -8.07
N PHE A 83 -2.83 -13.01 -8.22
CA PHE A 83 -2.53 -12.34 -9.49
C PHE A 83 -1.08 -12.58 -9.93
N PHE A 84 -0.11 -12.40 -9.04
CA PHE A 84 1.30 -12.64 -9.36
C PHE A 84 1.57 -14.09 -9.73
N SER A 85 0.99 -15.05 -9.01
CA SER A 85 1.09 -16.47 -9.35
C SER A 85 0.50 -16.79 -10.73
N SER A 86 -0.65 -16.19 -11.08
CA SER A 86 -1.25 -16.33 -12.40
C SER A 86 -0.34 -15.80 -13.51
N VAL A 87 0.23 -14.60 -13.32
CA VAL A 87 1.16 -13.99 -14.28
C VAL A 87 2.43 -14.82 -14.41
N GLU A 88 2.97 -15.33 -13.30
CA GLU A 88 4.14 -16.20 -13.30
C GLU A 88 3.90 -17.48 -14.11
N CYS A 89 2.74 -18.12 -13.95
CA CYS A 89 2.36 -19.28 -14.75
C CYS A 89 2.25 -18.96 -16.26
N GLN A 90 1.66 -17.81 -16.61
CA GLN A 90 1.57 -17.37 -18.01
C GLN A 90 2.97 -17.12 -18.61
N LEU A 91 3.87 -16.50 -17.85
CA LEU A 91 5.25 -16.26 -18.27
C LEU A 91 6.03 -17.58 -18.43
N LYS A 92 5.87 -18.54 -17.51
CA LYS A 92 6.49 -19.87 -17.62
C LYS A 92 6.00 -20.63 -18.85
N ALA A 93 4.70 -20.58 -19.16
CA ALA A 93 4.15 -21.20 -20.36
C ALA A 93 4.77 -20.62 -21.63
N LEU A 94 4.88 -19.28 -21.72
CA LEU A 94 5.54 -18.61 -22.85
C LEU A 94 7.02 -18.97 -22.96
N ALA A 95 7.74 -19.03 -21.84
CA ALA A 95 9.15 -19.36 -21.81
C ALA A 95 9.42 -20.79 -22.34
N VAL A 96 8.59 -21.77 -21.95
CA VAL A 96 8.68 -23.16 -22.43
C VAL A 96 8.38 -23.24 -23.93
N SER A 97 7.44 -22.45 -24.44
CA SER A 97 7.17 -22.38 -25.89
C SER A 97 8.32 -21.79 -26.72
N THR A 98 9.30 -21.14 -26.08
CA THR A 98 10.43 -20.48 -26.78
C THR A 98 11.71 -21.32 -26.77
N THR A 99 11.76 -22.41 -26.00
CA THR A 99 12.95 -23.27 -25.86
C THR A 99 12.93 -24.56 -26.69
N ASP A 100 11.88 -24.85 -27.47
CA ASP A 100 11.84 -26.05 -28.32
C ASP A 100 12.47 -25.84 -29.71
N PHE A 101 13.60 -25.13 -29.73
CA PHE A 101 14.53 -25.10 -30.87
C PHE A 101 15.91 -25.51 -30.39
N GLY A 102 16.12 -26.82 -30.33
CA GLY A 102 17.46 -27.40 -30.41
C GLY A 102 17.82 -28.33 -29.25
N GLU A 103 17.44 -29.60 -29.38
CA GLU A 103 18.42 -30.67 -29.21
C GLU A 103 18.02 -31.91 -30.01
N SER A 104 18.89 -32.25 -30.95
CA SER A 104 18.79 -33.37 -31.88
C SER A 104 19.13 -34.71 -31.22
N GLY A 105 18.29 -35.72 -31.45
CA GLY A 105 18.63 -37.13 -31.28
C GLY A 105 17.71 -38.00 -32.15
N PRO A 106 18.22 -38.77 -33.14
CA PRO A 106 17.37 -39.54 -34.04
C PRO A 106 17.12 -40.94 -33.48
N SER A 107 15.86 -41.37 -33.34
CA SER A 107 15.57 -42.80 -33.36
C SER A 107 14.10 -43.13 -33.68
N SER A 108 13.96 -43.87 -34.77
CA SER A 108 12.94 -44.88 -35.10
C SER A 108 11.45 -44.54 -35.22
N GLN A 109 11.03 -44.58 -36.50
CA GLN A 109 9.92 -45.40 -37.04
C GLN A 109 8.45 -45.05 -36.70
N ASN A 110 7.81 -44.52 -37.75
CA ASN A 110 6.50 -44.90 -38.28
C ASN A 110 5.30 -44.98 -37.32
N ARG A 111 4.55 -43.88 -37.19
CA ARG A 111 3.08 -43.85 -37.36
C ARG A 111 2.52 -42.44 -37.11
N ALA A 112 1.59 -42.04 -37.98
CA ALA A 112 0.58 -40.96 -37.82
C ALA A 112 0.75 -39.70 -38.69
N ASP A 113 0.89 -39.90 -40.01
CA ASP A 113 0.75 -38.88 -41.07
C ASP A 113 -0.68 -38.34 -41.28
N ILE A 114 -1.54 -38.23 -40.25
CA ILE A 114 -2.95 -37.76 -40.44
C ILE A 114 -3.36 -36.65 -39.46
N VAL A 115 -2.56 -36.31 -38.44
CA VAL A 115 -2.96 -35.29 -37.44
C VAL A 115 -2.28 -33.92 -37.66
N HIS A 116 -1.28 -33.84 -38.55
CA HIS A 116 -0.46 -32.63 -38.71
C HIS A 116 -1.01 -31.58 -39.69
N GLU A 117 -1.97 -31.95 -40.55
CA GLU A 117 -2.45 -31.03 -41.61
C GLU A 117 -3.47 -30.01 -41.09
N HIS A 118 -4.36 -30.41 -40.16
CA HIS A 118 -5.44 -29.53 -39.69
C HIS A 118 -4.97 -28.48 -38.66
N ASN A 119 -3.85 -28.69 -37.97
CA ASN A 119 -3.33 -27.73 -36.98
C ASN A 119 -2.44 -26.65 -37.63
N MET A 120 -1.75 -26.98 -38.72
CA MET A 120 -0.97 -26.00 -39.50
C MET A 120 -1.85 -25.07 -40.33
N ASN A 121 -3.02 -25.55 -40.78
CA ASN A 121 -3.95 -24.77 -41.57
C ASN A 121 -4.68 -23.69 -40.74
N THR A 122 -5.13 -23.99 -39.51
CA THR A 122 -5.81 -23.01 -38.64
C THR A 122 -4.88 -21.87 -38.19
N GLN A 123 -3.60 -22.18 -37.91
CA GLN A 123 -2.62 -21.16 -37.53
C GLN A 123 -2.18 -20.30 -38.72
N ALA A 124 -2.18 -20.86 -39.94
CA ALA A 124 -1.94 -20.11 -41.17
C ALA A 124 -3.09 -19.14 -41.47
N GLU A 125 -4.34 -19.61 -41.35
CA GLU A 125 -5.54 -18.79 -41.50
C GLU A 125 -5.60 -17.64 -40.48
N GLU A 126 -5.22 -17.89 -39.22
CA GLU A 126 -5.16 -16.84 -38.19
C GLU A 126 -4.09 -15.78 -38.46
N ARG A 127 -2.90 -16.22 -38.91
CA ARG A 127 -1.81 -15.30 -39.33
C ARG A 127 -2.25 -14.47 -40.53
N GLU A 128 -2.92 -15.07 -41.49
CA GLU A 128 -3.43 -14.38 -42.67
C GLU A 128 -4.53 -13.37 -42.29
N LEU A 129 -5.48 -13.77 -41.46
CA LEU A 129 -6.54 -12.90 -40.96
C LEU A 129 -5.96 -11.70 -40.19
N LYS A 130 -4.91 -11.93 -39.39
CA LYS A 130 -4.19 -10.87 -38.68
C LYS A 130 -3.49 -9.90 -39.64
N VAL A 131 -2.85 -10.40 -40.69
CA VAL A 131 -2.23 -9.56 -41.73
C VAL A 131 -3.31 -8.74 -42.45
N GLN A 132 -4.41 -9.37 -42.86
CA GLN A 132 -5.52 -8.69 -43.52
C GLN A 132 -6.17 -7.63 -42.63
N LEU A 133 -6.37 -7.90 -41.33
CA LEU A 133 -6.87 -6.92 -40.36
C LEU A 133 -5.90 -5.76 -40.18
N LEU A 134 -4.61 -6.05 -39.98
CA LEU A 134 -3.60 -5.00 -39.82
C LEU A 134 -3.49 -4.15 -41.08
N GLN A 135 -3.52 -4.74 -42.27
CA GLN A 135 -3.49 -4.01 -43.52
C GLN A 135 -4.72 -3.10 -43.67
N LYS A 136 -5.93 -3.63 -43.40
CA LYS A 136 -7.19 -2.89 -43.54
C LYS A 136 -7.34 -1.75 -42.53
N TYR A 137 -6.89 -1.94 -41.29
CA TYR A 137 -7.07 -0.98 -40.21
C TYR A 137 -5.80 -0.20 -39.83
N SER A 138 -4.65 -0.47 -40.46
CA SER A 138 -3.36 0.21 -40.17
C SER A 138 -3.48 1.73 -40.17
N GLY A 139 -4.15 2.30 -41.18
CA GLY A 139 -4.36 3.73 -41.30
C GLY A 139 -5.22 4.31 -40.17
N TYR A 140 -6.31 3.62 -39.80
CA TYR A 140 -7.18 4.02 -38.69
C TYR A 140 -6.46 3.92 -37.35
N LEU A 141 -5.72 2.82 -37.11
CA LEU A 141 -4.90 2.62 -35.91
C LEU A 141 -3.78 3.66 -35.80
N GLY A 142 -3.14 4.01 -36.92
CA GLY A 142 -2.14 5.07 -37.00
C GLY A 142 -2.72 6.45 -36.68
N GLY A 143 -3.91 6.75 -37.20
CA GLY A 143 -4.67 7.97 -36.88
C GLY A 143 -5.05 8.04 -35.40
N LEU A 144 -5.61 6.97 -34.85
CA LEU A 144 -6.00 6.88 -33.44
C LEU A 144 -4.79 7.04 -32.52
N LYS A 145 -3.67 6.37 -32.83
CA LYS A 145 -2.39 6.50 -32.09
C LYS A 145 -1.87 7.93 -32.13
N LYS A 146 -1.99 8.62 -33.27
CA LYS A 146 -1.59 10.03 -33.40
C LYS A 146 -2.47 10.94 -32.53
N GLU A 147 -3.77 10.71 -32.47
CA GLU A 147 -4.68 11.45 -31.59
C GLU A 147 -4.39 11.20 -30.10
N PHE A 148 -4.09 9.96 -29.70
CA PHE A 148 -3.68 9.66 -28.32
C PHE A 148 -2.34 10.30 -27.94
N MET A 149 -1.37 10.32 -28.87
CA MET A 149 -0.06 10.92 -28.62
C MET A 149 -0.09 12.46 -28.56
N LYS A 150 -1.01 13.11 -29.27
CA LYS A 150 -1.22 14.58 -29.17
C LYS A 150 -1.65 15.02 -27.76
N LYS A 151 -2.35 14.16 -27.00
CA LYS A 151 -2.75 14.43 -25.60
C LYS A 151 -1.59 14.31 -24.61
N LYS A 152 -0.44 13.73 -25.01
CA LYS A 152 0.74 13.60 -24.15
C LYS A 152 1.80 14.65 -24.50
N LYS A 153 1.44 15.93 -24.40
CA LYS A 153 2.46 16.99 -24.35
C LYS A 153 3.12 16.98 -22.98
N ASN A 154 4.17 16.16 -22.85
CA ASN A 154 5.13 16.20 -21.75
C ASN A 154 5.92 17.52 -21.81
N GLY A 155 5.28 18.60 -21.41
CA GLY A 155 5.87 19.93 -21.25
C GLY A 155 5.58 20.45 -19.85
N LYS A 156 6.41 21.38 -19.38
CA LYS A 156 6.21 22.12 -18.12
C LYS A 156 4.75 22.61 -18.05
N LEU A 157 4.19 22.66 -16.83
CA LEU A 157 2.83 23.20 -16.61
C LEU A 157 2.66 24.57 -17.30
N PRO A 158 1.46 24.87 -17.86
CA PRO A 158 1.15 26.18 -18.42
C PRO A 158 1.57 27.32 -17.49
N LYS A 159 2.01 28.45 -18.06
CA LYS A 159 2.57 29.56 -17.25
C LYS A 159 1.51 30.13 -16.31
N GLU A 160 0.29 30.23 -16.80
CA GLU A 160 -0.90 30.71 -16.12
C GLU A 160 -1.26 29.80 -14.95
N ALA A 161 -1.31 28.48 -15.21
CA ALA A 161 -1.53 27.47 -14.18
C ALA A 161 -0.44 27.52 -13.09
N ARG A 162 0.83 27.68 -13.48
CA ARG A 162 1.93 27.82 -12.53
C ARG A 162 1.79 29.09 -11.68
N GLN A 163 1.37 30.20 -12.26
CA GLN A 163 1.21 31.47 -11.55
C GLN A 163 0.14 31.36 -10.45
N GLN A 164 -1.00 30.76 -10.76
CA GLN A 164 -2.07 30.53 -9.76
C GLN A 164 -1.59 29.63 -8.61
N LEU A 165 -0.85 28.56 -8.92
CA LEU A 165 -0.27 27.68 -7.89
C LEU A 165 0.77 28.40 -7.02
N LEU A 166 1.57 29.28 -7.62
CA LEU A 166 2.54 30.11 -6.90
C LEU A 166 1.86 31.15 -6.00
N GLU A 167 0.77 31.75 -6.46
CA GLU A 167 0.00 32.70 -5.69
C GLU A 167 -0.60 32.03 -4.44
N TRP A 168 -1.23 30.87 -4.61
CA TRP A 168 -1.72 30.08 -3.48
C TRP A 168 -0.58 29.71 -2.53
N TRP A 169 0.55 29.25 -3.07
CA TRP A 169 1.74 28.87 -2.31
C TRP A 169 2.27 30.01 -1.45
N ASN A 170 2.40 31.20 -2.01
CA ASN A 170 2.92 32.37 -1.30
C ASN A 170 1.98 32.79 -0.17
N ARG A 171 0.66 32.73 -0.39
CA ARG A 171 -0.35 32.99 0.66
C ARG A 171 -0.27 32.00 1.81
N HIS A 172 0.08 30.75 1.52
CA HIS A 172 0.13 29.64 2.48
C HIS A 172 1.55 29.15 2.77
N TYR A 173 2.56 30.01 2.64
CA TYR A 173 3.96 29.59 2.75
C TYR A 173 4.29 28.95 4.11
N LYS A 174 3.66 29.44 5.19
CA LYS A 174 3.82 28.90 6.55
C LYS A 174 3.32 27.46 6.65
N TRP A 175 2.21 27.14 5.99
CA TRP A 175 1.56 25.82 6.02
C TRP A 175 1.06 25.42 4.64
N PRO A 176 1.95 24.97 3.73
CA PRO A 176 1.63 24.76 2.32
C PRO A 176 1.00 23.37 2.07
N TYR A 177 -0.08 23.07 2.80
CA TYR A 177 -0.86 21.84 2.72
C TYR A 177 -2.31 22.18 2.37
N PRO A 178 -2.66 22.29 1.08
CA PRO A 178 -4.03 22.57 0.67
C PRO A 178 -4.96 21.42 1.08
N SER A 179 -6.17 21.74 1.53
CA SER A 179 -7.25 20.76 1.74
C SER A 179 -7.70 20.14 0.42
N GLU A 180 -8.44 19.03 0.47
CA GLU A 180 -8.98 18.40 -0.75
C GLU A 180 -9.89 19.35 -1.55
N SER A 181 -10.71 20.17 -0.87
CA SER A 181 -11.53 21.18 -1.53
C SER A 181 -10.69 22.28 -2.20
N GLN A 182 -9.60 22.71 -1.57
CA GLN A 182 -8.68 23.69 -2.16
C GLN A 182 -7.94 23.12 -3.36
N LYS A 183 -7.52 21.84 -3.30
CA LYS A 183 -6.90 21.16 -4.45
C LYS A 183 -7.88 21.05 -5.61
N GLN A 184 -9.15 20.75 -5.34
CA GLN A 184 -10.20 20.68 -6.35
C GLN A 184 -10.44 22.05 -7.02
N ALA A 185 -10.56 23.12 -6.22
CA ALA A 185 -10.69 24.48 -6.76
C ALA A 185 -9.47 24.91 -7.60
N LEU A 186 -8.26 24.50 -7.20
CA LEU A 186 -7.04 24.74 -7.98
C LEU A 186 -7.03 23.94 -9.28
N ALA A 187 -7.49 22.69 -9.27
CA ALA A 187 -7.62 21.88 -10.49
C ALA A 187 -8.59 22.53 -11.49
N GLU A 188 -9.74 22.98 -11.02
CA GLU A 188 -10.76 23.65 -11.83
C GLU A 188 -10.26 24.97 -12.44
N SER A 189 -9.63 25.82 -11.63
CA SER A 189 -9.12 27.12 -12.09
C SER A 189 -7.90 27.03 -13.01
N THR A 190 -7.03 26.03 -12.81
CA THR A 190 -5.81 25.86 -13.61
C THR A 190 -5.99 24.95 -14.83
N GLY A 191 -7.11 24.21 -14.91
CA GLY A 191 -7.34 23.17 -15.91
C GLY A 191 -6.39 21.98 -15.80
N LEU A 192 -5.74 21.81 -14.64
CA LEU A 192 -4.84 20.70 -14.36
C LEU A 192 -5.58 19.56 -13.68
N ASP A 193 -5.11 18.34 -13.92
CA ASP A 193 -5.60 17.17 -13.20
C ASP A 193 -5.18 17.22 -11.73
N LEU A 194 -6.00 16.66 -10.83
CA LEU A 194 -5.77 16.65 -9.39
C LEU A 194 -4.42 16.00 -9.04
N LYS A 195 -4.00 15.00 -9.82
CA LYS A 195 -2.67 14.39 -9.72
C LYS A 195 -1.54 15.37 -10.01
N GLN A 196 -1.71 16.25 -11.00
CA GLN A 196 -0.72 17.28 -11.34
C GLN A 196 -0.62 18.33 -10.24
N ILE A 197 -1.75 18.73 -9.65
CA ILE A 197 -1.81 19.63 -8.49
C ILE A 197 -1.07 19.04 -7.30
N ASN A 198 -1.39 17.79 -6.91
CA ASN A 198 -0.74 17.09 -5.80
C ASN A 198 0.79 16.98 -6.01
N ASN A 199 1.20 16.53 -7.19
CA ASN A 199 2.62 16.41 -7.54
C ASN A 199 3.34 17.76 -7.53
N TRP A 200 2.68 18.84 -7.92
CA TRP A 200 3.27 20.17 -7.88
C TRP A 200 3.54 20.60 -6.43
N PHE A 201 2.56 20.48 -5.54
CA PHE A 201 2.71 20.86 -4.13
C PHE A 201 3.76 20.02 -3.40
N ILE A 202 3.80 18.70 -3.64
CA ILE A 202 4.84 17.82 -3.08
C ILE A 202 6.22 18.27 -3.54
N ASN A 203 6.41 18.48 -4.84
CA ASN A 203 7.70 18.91 -5.39
C ASN A 203 8.08 20.33 -4.95
N ARG A 204 7.09 21.23 -4.79
CA ARG A 204 7.31 22.61 -4.34
C ARG A 204 7.76 22.65 -2.89
N ARG A 205 7.11 21.88 -2.00
CA ARG A 205 7.55 21.70 -0.60
C ARG A 205 8.97 21.18 -0.54
N LYS A 206 9.25 20.08 -1.23
CA LYS A 206 10.59 19.46 -1.25
C LYS A 206 11.70 20.43 -1.68
N ARG A 207 11.42 21.38 -2.57
CA ARG A 207 12.42 22.29 -3.14
C ARG A 207 12.53 23.64 -2.45
N HIS A 208 11.44 24.16 -1.89
CA HIS A 208 11.35 25.57 -1.49
C HIS A 208 10.74 25.83 -0.11
N TRP A 209 10.27 24.80 0.57
CA TRP A 209 9.75 24.96 1.93
C TRP A 209 10.85 24.72 2.95
N LYS A 210 11.16 25.76 3.73
CA LYS A 210 12.02 25.70 4.90
C LYS A 210 11.16 26.11 6.09
N PRO A 211 10.87 25.21 7.04
CA PRO A 211 10.20 25.61 8.27
C PRO A 211 11.03 26.71 8.96
N SER A 212 10.38 27.82 9.32
CA SER A 212 11.02 28.89 10.09
C SER A 212 11.50 28.36 11.45
N GLU A 213 12.50 28.99 12.07
CA GLU A 213 13.03 28.60 13.39
C GLU A 213 11.92 28.51 14.47
N ASP A 214 10.95 29.42 14.44
CA ASP A 214 9.77 29.39 15.33
C ASP A 214 8.91 28.11 15.20
N MET A 215 8.95 27.46 14.04
CA MET A 215 8.19 26.25 13.75
C MET A 215 8.99 24.98 14.05
N GLN A 216 10.32 25.09 14.12
CA GLN A 216 11.17 24.01 14.65
C GLN A 216 10.96 23.86 16.16
N TYR A 217 10.77 24.96 16.88
CA TYR A 217 10.42 24.93 18.30
C TYR A 217 9.07 24.24 18.57
N ALA A 218 8.04 24.45 17.75
CA ALA A 218 6.75 23.77 17.95
C ALA A 218 6.82 22.24 17.73
N VAL A 219 7.70 21.77 16.84
CA VAL A 219 7.92 20.33 16.62
C VAL A 219 8.84 19.73 17.70
N MET A 220 9.85 20.49 18.15
CA MET A 220 10.74 20.10 19.24
C MET A 220 10.03 20.10 20.60
N ASP A 221 9.07 21.00 20.83
CA ASP A 221 8.27 21.06 22.07
C ASP A 221 7.25 19.91 22.13
N ALA A 222 6.65 19.53 20.99
CA ALA A 222 5.81 18.32 20.92
C ALA A 222 6.61 17.02 21.16
N THR A 223 7.88 16.96 20.75
CA THR A 223 8.75 15.80 20.97
C THR A 223 9.44 15.80 22.34
N ASN A 224 9.84 16.96 22.87
CA ASN A 224 10.35 17.09 24.23
C ASN A 224 9.25 16.89 25.27
N TYR A 225 8.02 17.37 25.05
CA TYR A 225 6.89 17.05 25.91
C TYR A 225 6.59 15.53 25.91
N TYR A 226 6.80 14.83 24.79
CA TYR A 226 6.65 13.38 24.71
C TYR A 226 7.83 12.61 25.34
N MET A 227 9.09 13.03 25.16
CA MET A 227 10.23 12.38 25.80
C MET A 227 10.30 12.68 27.31
N GLU A 228 10.02 13.90 27.73
CA GLU A 228 10.13 14.34 29.13
C GLU A 228 8.97 13.87 30.01
N ASN A 229 7.74 13.75 29.46
CA ASN A 229 6.60 13.24 30.22
C ASN A 229 6.36 11.72 30.07
N VAL A 230 6.82 11.07 29.00
CA VAL A 230 6.51 9.64 28.75
C VAL A 230 7.69 8.70 29.03
N MET A 231 8.95 9.16 28.97
CA MET A 231 10.12 8.27 29.17
C MET A 231 10.88 8.49 30.50
N CYS A 232 10.75 9.63 31.19
CA CYS A 232 11.62 9.95 32.35
C CYS A 232 10.92 10.21 33.71
N LYS A 233 9.60 10.01 33.85
CA LYS A 233 8.91 10.14 35.14
C LYS A 233 8.25 8.83 35.58
N PRO A 234 8.89 8.03 36.47
CA PRO A 234 8.13 7.11 37.31
C PRO A 234 7.38 7.95 38.33
N PHE A 235 6.04 7.87 38.31
CA PHE A 235 5.07 8.33 39.32
C PHE A 235 5.54 9.32 40.41
N PRO A 236 4.97 10.54 40.49
CA PRO A 236 4.92 11.26 41.75
C PRO A 236 3.76 10.69 42.58
N MET A 237 3.97 9.54 43.22
CA MET A 237 3.17 9.13 44.38
C MET A 237 3.86 9.72 45.60
N ASP A 238 3.62 11.00 45.87
CA ASP A 238 3.76 11.57 47.22
C ASP A 238 3.12 12.97 47.24
N ALA A 239 1.94 13.03 47.84
CA ALA A 239 1.40 14.13 48.66
C ALA A 239 -0.12 14.00 48.73
N MET A 240 -0.60 13.17 49.65
CA MET A 240 -1.91 13.34 50.26
C MET A 240 -1.89 14.61 51.12
N PRO A 241 -2.82 15.57 50.95
CA PRO A 241 -3.26 16.41 52.05
C PRO A 241 -4.29 15.62 52.85
N MET A 242 -3.89 15.18 54.04
CA MET A 242 -4.81 14.77 55.11
C MET A 242 -5.73 15.97 55.40
N LEU A 243 -7.01 15.86 55.06
CA LEU A 243 -8.05 16.74 55.57
C LEU A 243 -8.62 16.11 56.84
N LEU A 244 -8.29 16.73 57.97
CA LEU A 244 -9.08 16.69 59.21
C LEU A 244 -10.21 17.72 59.11
#